data_AF-W9X1I3-F1
#
_entry.id   AF-W9X1I3-F1
#
_cell.length_a   1.000
_cell.length_b   1.000
_cell.length_c   1.000
_cell.angle_alpha   90.00
_cell.angle_beta   90.00
_cell.angle_gamma   90.00
#
_symmetry.space_group_name_H-M   'P 1'
#
loop_
_entity.id
_entity.type
_entity.pdbx_description
1 polymer ?
#
loop_
_entity_poly.entity_id
_entity_poly.type
_entity_poly.pdbx_seq_one_letter_code
_entity_poly.pdbx_strand_id
1 'polypeptide(L)'
;DRVSLTDPDYVRREKVVLKLRFHNAHVLLYRGFLETWSMPPLPSDSTYKVNQCPEAAQGTIRLLFDTYLHESFFRTWWYDTTYLFNATMVALVVVFIRVHEGSVDEISADIEKALDVFEAMKTIVVARRCASVLRDVYEASQELLKKSR
;
A
#
# COMPACT_ATOMS: atom_id res chain seq x y z
N ASP A 1 -8.31 -0.47 -18.12
CA ASP A 1 -7.83 0.87 -18.51
C ASP A 1 -6.33 0.93 -18.76
N ARG A 2 -5.93 0.89 -20.04
CA ARG A 2 -4.56 1.21 -20.47
C ARG A 2 -4.43 2.72 -20.63
N VAL A 3 -3.39 3.30 -20.04
CA VAL A 3 -3.00 4.70 -20.31
C VAL A 3 -2.52 4.74 -21.75
N SER A 4 -3.12 5.60 -22.59
CA SER A 4 -2.68 5.77 -23.97
C SER A 4 -1.50 6.73 -23.98
N LEU A 5 -0.51 6.48 -24.83
CA LEU A 5 0.59 7.43 -25.08
C LEU A 5 0.09 8.75 -25.69
N THR A 6 -1.15 8.77 -26.18
CA THR A 6 -1.81 9.94 -26.78
C THR A 6 -2.73 10.68 -25.82
N ASP A 7 -2.88 10.20 -24.57
CA ASP A 7 -3.75 10.86 -23.60
C ASP A 7 -3.18 12.24 -23.23
N PRO A 8 -3.98 13.32 -23.26
CA PRO A 8 -3.57 14.59 -22.69
C PRO A 8 -3.20 14.44 -21.20
N ASP A 9 -2.29 15.27 -20.71
CA ASP A 9 -1.79 15.19 -19.33
C ASP A 9 -2.90 15.24 -18.27
N TYR A 10 -3.94 16.05 -18.48
CA TYR A 10 -5.06 16.12 -17.54
C TYR A 10 -5.83 14.79 -17.45
N VAL A 11 -6.06 14.11 -18.59
CA VAL A 11 -6.71 12.79 -18.64
C VAL A 11 -5.86 11.75 -17.91
N ARG A 12 -4.54 11.79 -18.10
CA ARG A 12 -3.61 10.88 -17.43
C ARG A 12 -3.66 11.07 -15.91
N ARG A 13 -3.68 12.32 -15.43
CA ARG A 13 -3.83 12.64 -14.00
C ARG A 13 -5.17 12.17 -13.44
N GLU A 14 -6.27 12.41 -14.15
CA GLU A 14 -7.60 11.93 -13.75
C GLU A 14 -7.65 10.40 -13.60
N LYS A 15 -7.06 9.67 -14.56
CA LYS A 15 -6.97 8.20 -14.49
C LYS A 15 -6.18 7.73 -13.25
N VAL A 16 -5.08 8.40 -12.91
CA VAL A 16 -4.31 8.08 -11.70
C VAL A 16 -5.13 8.34 -10.44
N VAL A 17 -5.75 9.53 -10.33
CA VAL A 17 -6.61 9.89 -9.19
C VAL A 17 -7.75 8.90 -9.00
N LEU A 18 -8.43 8.49 -10.08
CA LEU A 18 -9.52 7.52 -10.02
C LEU A 18 -9.03 6.14 -9.55
N LYS A 19 -7.89 5.66 -10.05
CA LYS A 19 -7.31 4.39 -9.60
C LYS A 19 -6.93 4.42 -8.12
N LEU A 20 -6.32 5.51 -7.66
CA LEU A 20 -5.98 5.69 -6.24
C LEU A 20 -7.22 5.67 -5.36
N ARG A 21 -8.28 6.37 -5.76
CA ARG A 21 -9.57 6.36 -5.03
C ARG A 21 -10.22 4.98 -5.02
N PHE A 22 -10.18 4.27 -6.14
CA PHE A 22 -10.69 2.90 -6.25
C PHE A 22 -9.97 1.96 -5.29
N HIS A 23 -8.63 1.96 -5.30
CA HIS A 23 -7.85 1.12 -4.39
C HIS A 23 -8.05 1.51 -2.93
N ASN A 24 -8.07 2.81 -2.60
CA ASN A 24 -8.32 3.25 -1.24
C ASN A 24 -9.72 2.83 -0.74
N ALA A 25 -10.75 2.87 -1.60
CA ALA A 25 -12.07 2.36 -1.25
C ALA A 25 -12.03 0.85 -0.95
N HIS A 26 -11.31 0.06 -1.77
CA HIS A 26 -11.11 -1.37 -1.50
C HIS A 26 -10.41 -1.60 -0.15
N VAL A 27 -9.32 -0.89 0.14
CA VAL A 27 -8.63 -0.99 1.43
C VAL A 27 -9.58 -0.69 2.60
N LEU A 28 -10.37 0.37 2.52
CA LEU A 28 -11.30 0.74 3.60
C LEU A 28 -12.45 -0.25 3.78
N LEU A 29 -12.96 -0.83 2.69
CA LEU A 29 -14.04 -1.83 2.73
C LEU A 29 -13.55 -3.17 3.26
N TYR A 30 -12.37 -3.60 2.82
CA TYR A 30 -11.88 -4.96 3.10
C TYR A 30 -10.99 -5.06 4.35
N ARG A 31 -10.49 -3.93 4.90
CA ARG A 31 -9.65 -3.96 6.13
C ARG A 31 -10.30 -4.64 7.32
N GLY A 32 -11.62 -4.54 7.50
CA GLY A 32 -12.33 -5.18 8.62
C GLY A 32 -12.29 -6.71 8.54
N PHE A 33 -12.12 -7.27 7.34
CA PHE A 33 -11.98 -8.70 7.15
C PHE A 33 -10.56 -9.20 7.46
N LEU A 34 -9.58 -8.30 7.63
CA LEU A 34 -8.24 -8.70 8.09
C LEU A 34 -8.28 -9.24 9.53
N GLU A 35 -9.21 -8.77 10.37
CA GLU A 35 -9.41 -9.30 11.72
C GLU A 35 -9.92 -10.75 11.71
N THR A 36 -10.67 -11.11 10.66
CA THR A 36 -11.12 -12.49 10.46
C THR A 36 -10.04 -13.42 9.92
N TRP A 37 -8.89 -12.90 9.46
CA TRP A 37 -7.77 -13.72 8.97
C TRP A 37 -7.15 -14.62 10.03
N SER A 38 -7.14 -14.16 11.29
CA SER A 38 -6.58 -14.92 12.41
C SER A 38 -7.47 -16.07 12.89
N MET A 39 -8.62 -16.31 12.27
CA MET A 39 -9.61 -17.31 12.71
C MET A 39 -9.85 -18.40 11.64
N PRO A 40 -9.29 -19.61 11.79
CA PRO A 40 -9.64 -20.75 10.95
C PRO A 40 -11.02 -21.33 11.34
N PRO A 41 -11.81 -21.88 10.39
CA PRO A 41 -11.67 -21.81 8.93
C PRO A 41 -12.54 -20.70 8.32
N LEU A 42 -11.96 -19.93 7.39
CA LEU A 42 -12.70 -18.96 6.58
C LEU A 42 -13.52 -19.70 5.51
N PRO A 43 -14.83 -19.42 5.34
CA PRO A 43 -15.62 -19.89 4.21
C PRO A 43 -14.96 -19.49 2.88
N SER A 44 -15.07 -20.31 1.83
CA SER A 44 -14.42 -20.09 0.52
C SER A 44 -14.69 -18.71 -0.12
N ASP A 45 -15.90 -18.16 0.07
CA ASP A 45 -16.26 -16.80 -0.37
C ASP A 45 -15.54 -15.68 0.39
N SER A 46 -15.02 -15.99 1.58
CA SER A 46 -14.26 -15.06 2.40
C SER A 46 -12.83 -14.95 1.88
N THR A 47 -12.19 -16.05 1.45
CA THR A 47 -10.81 -16.06 0.94
C THR A 47 -10.59 -15.09 -0.24
N TYR A 48 -11.56 -14.96 -1.14
CA TYR A 48 -11.48 -13.97 -2.22
C TYR A 48 -11.50 -12.52 -1.69
N LYS A 49 -12.45 -12.19 -0.81
CA LYS A 49 -12.59 -10.86 -0.19
C LYS A 49 -11.39 -10.49 0.68
N VAL A 50 -10.82 -11.50 1.31
CA VAL A 50 -9.59 -11.47 2.09
C VAL A 50 -8.43 -10.99 1.21
N ASN A 51 -8.23 -11.58 0.03
CA ASN A 51 -7.12 -11.21 -0.87
C ASN A 51 -7.29 -9.85 -1.58
N GLN A 52 -8.51 -9.30 -1.64
CA GLN A 52 -8.77 -7.99 -2.25
C GLN A 52 -8.09 -6.83 -1.50
N CYS A 53 -7.94 -6.92 -0.16
CA CYS A 53 -7.34 -5.85 0.62
C CYS A 53 -5.82 -5.73 0.37
N PRO A 54 -5.03 -6.81 0.47
CA PRO A 54 -3.61 -6.80 0.11
C PRO A 54 -3.35 -6.37 -1.34
N GLU A 55 -4.12 -6.90 -2.30
CA GLU A 55 -3.95 -6.55 -3.71
C GLU A 55 -4.18 -5.04 -3.95
N ALA A 56 -5.23 -4.47 -3.35
CA ALA A 56 -5.49 -3.04 -3.43
C ALA A 56 -4.41 -2.20 -2.75
N ALA A 57 -3.87 -2.67 -1.61
CA ALA A 57 -2.77 -2.01 -0.92
C ALA A 57 -1.50 -1.99 -1.78
N GLN A 58 -1.06 -3.13 -2.31
CA GLN A 58 0.10 -3.22 -3.20
C GLN A 58 -0.09 -2.38 -4.48
N GLY A 59 -1.30 -2.43 -5.06
CA GLY A 59 -1.65 -1.61 -6.22
C GLY A 59 -1.54 -0.11 -5.93
N THR A 60 -1.98 0.34 -4.74
CA THR A 60 -1.84 1.74 -4.30
C THR A 60 -0.38 2.14 -4.18
N ILE A 61 0.43 1.32 -3.50
CA ILE A 61 1.86 1.60 -3.26
C ILE A 61 2.61 1.71 -4.58
N ARG A 62 2.47 0.71 -5.46
CA ARG A 62 3.16 0.67 -6.76
C ARG A 62 2.72 1.84 -7.64
N LEU A 63 1.43 2.14 -7.70
CA LEU A 63 0.91 3.27 -8.47
C LEU A 63 1.45 4.61 -7.95
N LEU A 64 1.49 4.83 -6.63
CA LEU A 64 2.02 6.06 -6.05
C LEU A 64 3.52 6.20 -6.27
N PHE A 65 4.28 5.12 -6.13
CA PHE A 65 5.71 5.11 -6.40
C PHE A 65 6.01 5.49 -7.86
N ASP A 66 5.39 4.80 -8.82
CA ASP A 66 5.56 5.08 -10.25
C ASP A 66 5.13 6.52 -10.59
N THR A 67 4.01 6.97 -10.02
CA THR A 67 3.52 8.33 -10.22
C THR A 67 4.50 9.36 -9.66
N TYR A 68 5.08 9.13 -8.48
CA TYR A 68 6.06 10.04 -7.88
C TYR A 68 7.34 10.16 -8.72
N LEU A 69 7.77 9.08 -9.38
CA LEU A 69 8.93 9.11 -10.27
C LEU A 69 8.72 10.01 -11.49
N HIS A 70 7.51 10.02 -12.05
CA HIS A 70 7.25 10.63 -13.36
C HIS A 70 6.43 11.93 -13.32
N GLU A 71 5.61 12.15 -12.29
CA GLU A 71 4.66 13.26 -12.24
C GLU A 71 4.88 14.17 -11.03
N SER A 72 5.52 15.32 -11.25
CA SER A 72 5.75 16.33 -10.22
C SER A 72 4.47 16.88 -9.59
N PHE A 73 3.34 16.88 -10.32
CA PHE A 73 2.03 17.31 -9.82
C PHE A 73 1.63 16.56 -8.53
N PHE A 74 1.77 15.24 -8.53
CA PHE A 74 1.38 14.39 -7.41
C PHE A 74 2.28 14.55 -6.19
N ARG A 75 3.51 15.07 -6.37
CA ARG A 75 4.40 15.39 -5.24
C ARG A 75 3.85 16.45 -4.29
N THR A 76 2.86 17.23 -4.74
CA THR A 76 2.19 18.27 -3.96
C THR A 76 0.83 17.83 -3.43
N TRP A 77 0.37 16.63 -3.78
CA TRP A 77 -0.98 16.18 -3.47
C TRP A 77 -1.04 15.50 -2.10
N TRP A 78 -1.59 16.21 -1.12
CA TRP A 78 -1.58 15.78 0.29
C TRP A 78 -2.33 14.46 0.55
N TYR A 79 -3.28 14.07 -0.30
CA TYR A 79 -4.03 12.81 -0.15
C TYR A 79 -3.13 11.58 -0.32
N ASP A 80 -2.02 11.70 -1.03
CA ASP A 80 -1.07 10.60 -1.24
C ASP A 80 -0.52 10.09 0.10
N THR A 81 -0.31 10.97 1.07
CA THR A 81 0.12 10.59 2.43
C THR A 81 -0.89 9.64 3.08
N THR A 82 -2.19 9.93 3.01
CA THR A 82 -3.23 9.10 3.63
C THR A 82 -3.39 7.77 2.90
N TYR A 83 -3.44 7.79 1.57
CA TYR A 83 -3.61 6.58 0.77
C TYR A 83 -2.42 5.64 0.93
N LEU A 84 -1.20 6.18 0.86
CA LEU A 84 0.02 5.42 1.04
C LEU A 84 0.13 4.87 2.46
N PHE A 85 -0.24 5.65 3.48
CA PHE A 85 -0.17 5.19 4.87
C PHE A 85 -1.10 4.01 5.12
N ASN A 86 -2.36 4.13 4.68
CA ASN A 86 -3.35 3.04 4.82
C ASN A 86 -2.89 1.77 4.08
N ALA A 87 -2.41 1.92 2.84
CA ALA A 87 -1.92 0.79 2.05
C ALA A 87 -0.70 0.13 2.70
N THR A 88 0.26 0.92 3.17
CA THR A 88 1.47 0.38 3.83
C THR A 88 1.12 -0.33 5.13
N MET A 89 0.13 0.17 5.88
CA MET A 89 -0.32 -0.50 7.10
C MET A 89 -0.95 -1.85 6.83
N VAL A 90 -1.77 -1.98 5.77
CA VAL A 90 -2.28 -3.28 5.33
C VAL A 90 -1.14 -4.22 4.94
N ALA A 91 -0.19 -3.75 4.13
CA ALA A 91 0.98 -4.53 3.74
C ALA A 91 1.76 -5.05 4.96
N LEU A 92 2.00 -4.19 5.96
CA LEU A 92 2.65 -4.57 7.21
C LEU A 92 1.85 -5.63 7.99
N VAL A 93 0.53 -5.48 8.10
CA VAL A 93 -0.33 -6.49 8.74
C VAL A 93 -0.22 -7.84 8.05
N VAL A 94 -0.17 -7.88 6.71
CA VAL A 94 0.01 -9.12 5.95
C VAL A 94 1.35 -9.78 6.28
N VAL A 95 2.43 -8.99 6.36
CA VAL A 95 3.76 -9.46 6.77
C VAL A 95 3.73 -10.02 8.19
N PHE A 96 3.04 -9.35 9.13
CA PHE A 96 2.92 -9.77 10.53
C PHE A 96 2.15 -11.08 10.70
N ILE A 97 1.01 -11.23 10.03
CA ILE A 97 0.12 -12.40 10.17
C ILE A 97 0.62 -13.58 9.32
N ARG A 98 1.55 -13.35 8.39
CA ARG A 98 2.15 -14.38 7.51
C ARG A 98 1.12 -15.14 6.67
N VAL A 99 0.07 -14.45 6.26
CA VAL A 99 -1.06 -15.08 5.55
C VAL A 99 -0.65 -15.74 4.23
N HIS A 100 0.50 -15.34 3.66
CA HIS A 100 1.05 -15.90 2.44
C HIS A 100 2.58 -15.98 2.51
N GLU A 101 3.12 -17.09 3.03
CA GLU A 101 4.57 -17.31 3.19
C GLU A 101 5.38 -17.08 1.90
N GLY A 102 4.78 -17.31 0.72
CA GLY A 102 5.42 -17.09 -0.58
C GLY A 102 5.45 -15.63 -1.08
N SER A 103 4.75 -14.71 -0.43
CA SER A 103 4.60 -13.30 -0.89
C SER A 103 5.31 -12.27 -0.02
N VAL A 104 5.89 -12.68 1.12
CA VAL A 104 6.46 -11.76 2.11
C VAL A 104 7.56 -10.89 1.51
N ASP A 105 8.40 -11.44 0.65
CA ASP A 105 9.50 -10.71 0.01
C ASP A 105 8.98 -9.64 -0.98
N GLU A 106 7.94 -9.96 -1.76
CA GLU A 106 7.31 -9.00 -2.68
C GLU A 106 6.61 -7.86 -1.92
N ILE A 107 5.90 -8.19 -0.84
CA ILE A 107 5.22 -7.20 0.00
C ILE A 107 6.25 -6.31 0.72
N SER A 108 7.35 -6.90 1.17
CA SER A 108 8.49 -6.18 1.77
C SER A 108 9.08 -5.16 0.78
N ALA A 109 9.31 -5.58 -0.47
CA ALA A 109 9.76 -4.68 -1.53
C ALA A 109 8.74 -3.59 -1.88
N ASP A 110 7.44 -3.80 -1.67
CA ASP A 110 6.44 -2.75 -1.80
C ASP A 110 6.49 -1.78 -0.60
N ILE A 111 6.65 -2.27 0.63
CA ILE A 111 6.80 -1.41 1.82
C ILE A 111 8.00 -0.47 1.67
N GLU A 112 9.13 -0.97 1.14
CA GLU A 112 10.31 -0.15 0.85
C GLU A 112 10.01 0.97 -0.15
N LYS A 113 9.28 0.69 -1.25
CA LYS A 113 8.81 1.74 -2.19
C LYS A 113 7.95 2.79 -1.49
N ALA A 114 7.10 2.38 -0.56
CA ALA A 114 6.28 3.32 0.20
C ALA A 114 7.14 4.24 1.07
N LEU A 115 8.16 3.69 1.75
CA LEU A 115 9.09 4.49 2.55
C LEU A 115 9.86 5.50 1.69
N ASP A 116 10.29 5.11 0.49
CA ASP A 116 10.94 6.03 -0.46
C ASP A 116 10.03 7.22 -0.85
N VAL A 117 8.74 6.95 -1.10
CA VAL A 117 7.76 8.01 -1.40
C VAL A 117 7.56 8.92 -0.20
N PHE A 118 7.45 8.38 1.02
CA PHE A 118 7.34 9.20 2.22
C PHE A 118 8.57 10.08 2.49
N GLU A 119 9.78 9.56 2.23
CA GLU A 119 11.02 10.34 2.34
C GLU A 119 11.10 11.44 1.26
N ALA A 120 10.59 11.18 0.06
CA ALA A 120 10.45 12.20 -0.98
C ALA A 120 9.50 13.33 -0.55
N MET A 121 8.51 13.04 0.31
CA MET A 121 7.58 14.00 0.92
C MET A 121 8.16 14.73 2.16
N LYS A 122 9.47 14.75 2.39
CA LYS A 122 10.11 15.28 3.62
C LYS A 122 9.70 16.70 4.05
N THR A 123 9.19 17.53 3.16
CA THR A 123 8.69 18.87 3.50
C THR A 123 7.32 18.84 4.20
N ILE A 124 6.60 17.72 4.12
CA ILE A 124 5.29 17.50 4.74
C ILE A 124 5.48 16.85 6.10
N VAL A 125 5.10 17.56 7.17
CA VAL A 125 5.28 17.10 8.57
C VAL A 125 4.61 15.74 8.83
N VAL A 126 3.39 15.55 8.31
CA VAL A 126 2.63 14.30 8.47
C VAL A 126 3.34 13.14 7.79
N ALA A 127 3.81 13.33 6.55
CA ALA A 127 4.52 12.30 5.79
C ALA A 127 5.80 11.83 6.51
N ARG A 128 6.58 12.75 7.08
CA ARG A 128 7.75 12.42 7.91
C ARG A 128 7.38 11.56 9.12
N ARG A 129 6.28 11.90 9.81
CA ARG A 129 5.83 11.14 10.97
C ARG A 129 5.38 9.74 10.56
N CYS A 130 4.65 9.62 9.45
CA CYS A 130 4.29 8.34 8.85
C CYS A 130 5.52 7.50 8.50
N ALA A 131 6.54 8.09 7.84
CA ALA A 131 7.78 7.40 7.49
C ALA A 131 8.47 6.79 8.72
N SER A 132 8.61 7.59 9.78
CA SER A 132 9.22 7.14 11.04
C SER A 132 8.47 5.96 11.64
N VAL A 133 7.15 6.08 11.80
CA VAL A 133 6.33 5.02 12.42
C VAL A 133 6.35 3.75 11.57
N LEU A 134 6.21 3.87 10.25
CA LEU A 134 6.19 2.73 9.34
C LEU A 134 7.54 2.00 9.33
N ARG A 135 8.65 2.74 9.39
CA ARG A 135 9.99 2.17 9.46
C ARG A 135 10.20 1.38 10.75
N ASP A 136 9.86 1.97 11.90
CA ASP A 136 9.99 1.30 13.20
C ASP A 136 9.19 -0.02 13.24
N VAL A 137 7.96 0.00 12.71
CA VAL A 137 7.09 -1.17 12.64
C VAL A 137 7.62 -2.22 11.64
N TYR A 138 8.13 -1.78 10.48
CA TYR A 138 8.71 -2.66 9.48
C TYR A 138 9.97 -3.36 10.00
N GLU A 139 10.88 -2.64 10.62
CA GLU A 139 12.10 -3.21 11.21
C GLU A 139 11.76 -4.25 12.28
N ALA A 140 10.82 -3.94 13.19
CA ALA A 140 10.35 -4.89 14.18
C ALA A 140 9.73 -6.15 13.54
N SER A 141 8.98 -5.99 12.45
CA SER A 141 8.40 -7.13 11.71
C SER A 141 9.48 -8.03 11.09
N GLN A 142 10.54 -7.44 10.53
CA GLN A 142 11.65 -8.17 9.92
C GLN A 142 12.48 -8.94 10.95
N GLU A 143 12.70 -8.37 12.14
CA GLU A 143 13.36 -9.07 13.25
C GLU A 143 12.57 -10.30 13.71
N LEU A 144 11.23 -10.18 13.82
CA LEU A 144 10.36 -11.28 14.18
C LEU A 144 10.34 -12.38 13.10
N LEU A 145 10.39 -12.00 11.83
CA LEU A 145 10.52 -12.95 10.71
C LEU A 145 11.83 -13.73 10.78
N LYS A 146 12.95 -13.04 11.04
CA LYS A 146 14.26 -13.68 11.18
C LYS A 146 14.32 -14.67 12.35
N LYS A 147 13.67 -14.34 13.49
CA LYS A 147 13.67 -15.19 14.69
C LYS A 147 12.85 -16.47 14.57
N SER A 148 11.92 -16.57 13.63
CA SER A 148 11.10 -17.78 13.48
C SER A 148 11.60 -18.74 12.40
N ARG A 149 12.59 -18.35 11.61
CA ARG A 149 13.24 -19.22 10.62
C ARG A 149 14.38 -19.96 11.31
#